data_AF-A0A2A4JSN9-F1
#
_entry.id   AF-A0A2A4JSN9-F1
#
_cell.length_a   1.000
_cell.length_b   1.000
_cell.length_c   1.000
_cell.angle_alpha   90.00
_cell.angle_beta   90.00
_cell.angle_gamma   90.00
#
_symmetry.space_group_name_H-M   'P 1'
#
loop_
_entity.id
_entity.type
_entity.pdbx_description
1 polymer ?
#
loop_
_entity_poly.entity_id
_entity_poly.type
_entity_poly.pdbx_seq_one_letter_code
_entity_poly.pdbx_strand_id
1 'polypeptide(L)'
;MDDTDCISRFFSEEENILAISPRILQHSISPTISLNSSQDLSQASIESDDLSLSQLTIEEQEPIQIQPFFNVTPRIMPVSPHYVVEEEFSSNPWAMLIATIFLTKTSGKTARPYMKTFFEEYPTPYHVLNDTPVSLERFFDNLGLRKRGHMIWKLSYQFVSSKWRRASDLCGIGKYGEDAYRIFCLGHTDIDPNDRYLKLYLDWLRSHTEFMEESGQVDSECVIEDPILKYYRITLRDVNSIFLK
;
A
#
# COMPACT_ATOMS: atom_id res chain seq x y z
N MET A 1 -32.64 15.47 -0.63
CA MET A 1 -32.11 16.47 -1.56
C MET A 1 -31.28 17.42 -0.72
N ASP A 2 -29.98 17.18 -0.63
CA ASP A 2 -29.01 17.95 -1.42
C ASP A 2 -27.63 17.32 -1.23
N ASP A 3 -27.08 16.93 -2.37
CA ASP A 3 -25.70 16.53 -2.59
C ASP A 3 -24.82 17.77 -2.44
N THR A 4 -23.71 17.65 -1.72
CA THR A 4 -22.60 18.59 -1.87
C THR A 4 -21.30 17.82 -2.04
N ASP A 5 -20.86 17.82 -3.29
CA ASP A 5 -19.56 17.43 -3.80
C ASP A 5 -18.41 18.00 -2.97
N CYS A 6 -17.52 17.11 -2.51
CA CYS A 6 -16.26 17.49 -1.90
C CYS A 6 -15.16 17.56 -2.97
N ILE A 7 -15.13 18.66 -3.73
CA ILE A 7 -14.06 18.96 -4.69
C ILE A 7 -12.92 19.67 -3.94
N SER A 8 -11.77 19.01 -3.87
CA SER A 8 -10.53 19.56 -3.31
C SER A 8 -9.97 20.68 -4.21
N ARG A 9 -10.01 21.92 -3.73
CA ARG A 9 -9.46 23.13 -4.40
C ARG A 9 -8.02 23.43 -3.98
N PHE A 10 -7.09 22.49 -4.19
CA PHE A 10 -5.68 22.70 -3.83
C PHE A 10 -4.68 22.58 -4.98
N PHE A 11 -5.16 22.59 -6.24
CA PHE A 11 -4.30 22.68 -7.43
C PHE A 11 -4.72 23.86 -8.30
N SER A 12 -4.32 25.07 -7.92
CA SER A 12 -4.27 26.24 -8.80
C SER A 12 -3.38 27.28 -8.16
N GLU A 13 -2.11 27.31 -8.55
CA GLU A 13 -1.30 28.53 -8.56
C GLU A 13 -0.08 28.28 -9.47
N GLU A 14 -0.15 28.89 -10.65
CA GLU A 14 0.96 29.07 -11.58
C GLU A 14 1.88 30.15 -11.00
N GLU A 15 3.12 29.80 -10.65
CA GLU A 15 4.16 30.79 -10.39
C GLU A 15 5.07 30.98 -11.61
N ASN A 16 4.92 32.17 -12.18
CA ASN A 16 5.83 32.90 -13.04
C ASN A 16 7.31 32.73 -12.65
N ILE A 17 8.13 32.18 -13.55
CA ILE A 17 9.58 32.40 -13.52
C ILE A 17 10.03 32.99 -14.85
N LEU A 18 10.32 34.30 -14.78
CA LEU A 18 11.03 35.07 -15.78
C LEU A 18 12.48 34.58 -15.87
N ALA A 19 12.90 34.08 -17.03
CA ALA A 19 14.31 33.90 -17.35
C ALA A 19 14.62 34.54 -18.71
N ILE A 20 15.46 35.56 -18.64
CA ILE A 20 15.90 36.46 -19.70
C ILE A 20 16.91 35.74 -20.61
N SER A 21 16.71 35.86 -21.92
CA SER A 21 17.63 35.42 -22.98
C SER A 21 18.53 36.58 -23.44
N PRO A 22 19.78 36.30 -23.87
CA PRO A 22 20.45 37.12 -24.87
C PRO A 22 20.68 36.37 -26.19
N ARG A 23 20.33 37.07 -27.27
CA ARG A 23 20.49 36.70 -28.69
C ARG A 23 21.94 36.85 -29.19
N ILE A 24 22.11 36.40 -30.45
CA ILE A 24 23.05 36.83 -31.53
C ILE A 24 24.04 35.68 -31.85
N LEU A 25 24.16 35.10 -33.06
CA LEU A 25 24.21 35.66 -34.42
C LEU A 25 23.80 34.61 -35.50
N GLN A 26 23.40 35.14 -36.66
CA GLN A 26 22.91 34.48 -37.88
C GLN A 26 23.97 33.68 -38.64
N HIS A 27 23.57 32.64 -39.38
CA HIS A 27 23.86 32.54 -40.82
C HIS A 27 22.91 31.56 -41.53
N SER A 28 22.45 32.04 -42.68
CA SER A 28 21.55 31.49 -43.70
C SER A 28 22.06 30.24 -44.42
N ILE A 29 21.14 29.41 -44.94
CA ILE A 29 20.92 29.06 -46.36
C ILE A 29 19.85 27.95 -46.45
N SER A 30 18.78 28.18 -47.20
CA SER A 30 17.84 27.15 -47.71
C SER A 30 18.22 26.84 -49.18
N PRO A 31 17.75 25.76 -49.87
CA PRO A 31 16.32 25.64 -50.20
C PRO A 31 15.73 24.21 -50.39
N THR A 32 14.41 24.13 -50.19
CA THR A 32 13.38 23.32 -50.89
C THR A 32 13.68 21.90 -51.38
N ILE A 33 12.94 20.91 -50.87
CA ILE A 33 12.22 19.90 -51.69
C ILE A 33 10.85 19.63 -51.04
N SER A 34 9.79 19.84 -51.81
CA SER A 34 8.42 19.41 -51.55
C SER A 34 8.22 17.94 -51.87
N LEU A 35 7.55 17.17 -51.01
CA LEU A 35 6.81 15.97 -51.44
C LEU A 35 5.70 15.65 -50.43
N ASN A 36 4.46 15.80 -50.89
CA ASN A 36 3.28 15.15 -50.33
C ASN A 36 3.40 13.64 -50.51
N SER A 37 3.10 12.86 -49.48
CA SER A 37 2.55 11.50 -49.66
C SER A 37 1.83 11.07 -48.39
N SER A 38 0.50 10.92 -48.49
CA SER A 38 -0.30 10.14 -47.54
C SER A 38 0.15 8.69 -47.57
N GLN A 39 0.43 8.09 -46.40
CA GLN A 39 0.18 6.67 -46.16
C GLN A 39 -0.23 6.46 -44.70
N ASP A 40 -1.48 6.04 -44.51
CA ASP A 40 -1.89 5.18 -43.41
C ASP A 40 -0.96 3.97 -43.34
N LEU A 41 -0.46 3.64 -42.16
CA LEU A 41 0.06 2.31 -41.85
C LEU A 41 -0.40 1.89 -40.46
N SER A 42 -1.31 0.92 -40.52
CA SER A 42 -1.81 0.02 -39.50
C SER A 42 -0.77 -0.59 -38.57
N GLN A 43 -1.23 -0.89 -37.35
CA GLN A 43 -0.90 -2.06 -36.52
C GLN A 43 0.57 -2.48 -36.41
N ALA A 44 1.13 -2.27 -35.23
CA ALA A 44 1.95 -3.29 -34.59
C ALA A 44 1.55 -3.35 -33.10
N SER A 45 0.66 -4.30 -32.82
CA SER A 45 0.53 -4.93 -31.51
C SER A 45 1.89 -5.49 -31.11
N ILE A 46 2.54 -4.88 -30.13
CA ILE A 46 3.60 -5.54 -29.38
C ILE A 46 2.93 -6.06 -28.11
N GLU A 47 2.45 -7.30 -28.22
CA GLU A 47 2.37 -8.21 -27.08
C GLU A 47 3.77 -8.28 -26.46
N SER A 48 3.94 -7.71 -25.27
CA SER A 48 5.08 -8.02 -24.42
C SER A 48 4.55 -8.57 -23.10
N ASP A 49 3.92 -9.73 -23.21
CA ASP A 49 3.47 -10.56 -22.09
C ASP A 49 4.64 -11.39 -21.51
N ASP A 50 5.80 -10.75 -21.35
CA ASP A 50 6.99 -11.34 -20.72
C ASP A 50 7.58 -10.38 -19.68
N LEU A 51 6.74 -9.99 -18.71
CA LEU A 51 7.21 -9.50 -17.42
C LEU A 51 7.56 -10.72 -16.56
N SER A 52 8.82 -11.11 -16.75
CA SER A 52 9.60 -12.17 -16.10
C SER A 52 9.14 -12.57 -14.69
N LEU A 53 9.02 -13.89 -14.48
CA LEU A 53 8.98 -14.60 -13.20
C LEU A 53 10.05 -14.16 -12.17
N SER A 54 11.08 -13.41 -12.58
CA SER A 54 12.15 -12.89 -11.70
C SER A 54 11.71 -11.95 -10.58
N GLN A 55 10.46 -11.48 -10.60
CA GLN A 55 9.89 -10.64 -9.54
C GLN A 55 9.02 -11.44 -8.55
N LEU A 56 8.77 -12.73 -8.79
CA LEU A 56 8.23 -13.63 -7.77
C LEU A 56 9.37 -14.02 -6.82
N THR A 57 9.08 -14.04 -5.52
CA THR A 57 9.94 -14.63 -4.49
C THR A 57 9.94 -16.15 -4.67
N ILE A 58 10.61 -16.64 -5.72
CA ILE A 58 10.70 -18.08 -6.02
C ILE A 58 11.56 -18.82 -4.96
N GLU A 59 12.40 -18.08 -4.24
CA GLU A 59 13.21 -18.61 -3.15
C GLU A 59 12.51 -18.40 -1.81
N GLU A 60 12.38 -19.48 -1.04
CA GLU A 60 11.93 -19.45 0.35
C GLU A 60 12.85 -18.51 1.16
N GLN A 61 12.24 -17.54 1.84
CA GLN A 61 12.95 -16.50 2.58
C GLN A 61 12.76 -16.68 4.10
N GLU A 62 13.79 -16.34 4.88
CA GLU A 62 13.71 -16.32 6.34
C GLU A 62 12.55 -15.43 6.83
N PRO A 63 11.57 -15.95 7.59
CA PRO A 63 10.34 -15.24 7.93
C PRO A 63 10.58 -13.91 8.64
N ILE A 64 9.79 -12.88 8.33
CA ILE A 64 9.76 -11.66 9.15
C ILE A 64 9.04 -11.99 10.45
N GLN A 65 9.68 -11.71 11.59
CA GLN A 65 9.08 -11.90 12.90
C GLN A 65 8.03 -10.83 13.16
N ILE A 66 6.77 -11.17 12.92
CA ILE A 66 5.63 -10.30 13.20
C ILE A 66 4.91 -10.81 14.44
N GLN A 67 4.94 -10.00 15.51
CA GLN A 67 4.16 -10.31 16.69
C GLN A 67 2.67 -10.19 16.34
N PRO A 68 1.82 -11.18 16.70
CA PRO A 68 0.39 -11.04 16.56
C PRO A 68 -0.09 -9.80 17.29
N PHE A 69 -0.94 -9.03 16.62
CA PHE A 69 -1.45 -7.79 17.18
C PHE A 69 -2.92 -7.67 16.79
N PHE A 70 -3.77 -7.43 17.81
CA PHE A 70 -5.24 -7.38 17.81
C PHE A 70 -6.03 -8.68 17.98
N ASN A 71 -7.30 -8.46 18.34
CA ASN A 71 -8.36 -9.44 18.62
C ASN A 71 -9.06 -9.97 17.35
N VAL A 72 -8.43 -9.92 16.18
CA VAL A 72 -8.93 -10.68 15.03
C VAL A 72 -8.45 -12.11 15.26
N THR A 73 -9.38 -13.05 15.33
CA THR A 73 -9.01 -14.48 15.43
C THR A 73 -8.13 -14.79 14.23
N PRO A 74 -6.83 -15.11 14.41
CA PRO A 74 -5.94 -15.32 13.29
C PRO A 74 -6.50 -16.44 12.42
N ARG A 75 -6.74 -16.16 11.14
CA ARG A 75 -7.07 -17.20 10.18
C ARG A 75 -5.76 -17.69 9.60
N ILE A 76 -5.47 -18.97 9.81
CA ILE A 76 -4.27 -19.58 9.25
C ILE A 76 -4.50 -19.73 7.76
N MET A 77 -3.80 -18.89 6.98
CA MET A 77 -3.84 -18.95 5.53
C MET A 77 -2.83 -20.00 5.04
N PRO A 78 -3.20 -20.88 4.08
CA PRO A 78 -2.27 -21.84 3.49
C PRO A 78 -1.08 -21.14 2.83
N VAL A 79 0.11 -21.72 2.97
CA VAL A 79 1.34 -21.21 2.35
C VAL A 79 1.40 -21.66 0.89
N SER A 80 1.46 -20.71 -0.03
CA SER A 80 1.51 -21.00 -1.46
C SER A 80 2.93 -21.32 -1.93
N PRO A 81 3.10 -22.08 -3.03
CA PRO A 81 4.42 -22.28 -3.65
C PRO A 81 4.98 -21.00 -4.30
N HIS A 82 4.24 -19.88 -4.24
CA HIS A 82 4.62 -18.61 -4.84
C HIS A 82 5.26 -17.64 -3.84
N TYR A 83 5.16 -17.94 -2.54
CA TYR A 83 5.69 -17.15 -1.44
C TYR A 83 5.40 -15.65 -1.59
N VAL A 84 4.13 -15.29 -1.82
CA VAL A 84 3.77 -13.86 -1.93
C VAL A 84 3.97 -13.21 -0.56
N VAL A 85 4.50 -11.99 -0.56
CA VAL A 85 4.99 -11.32 0.67
C VAL A 85 3.88 -11.17 1.71
N GLU A 86 2.64 -11.01 1.27
CA GLU A 86 1.46 -10.86 2.09
C GLU A 86 1.18 -12.06 3.01
N GLU A 87 1.59 -13.28 2.62
CA GLU A 87 1.39 -14.49 3.42
C GLU A 87 2.00 -14.36 4.83
N GLU A 88 3.15 -13.68 4.94
CA GLU A 88 3.88 -13.45 6.19
C GLU A 88 3.11 -12.59 7.20
N PHE A 89 2.13 -11.79 6.72
CA PHE A 89 1.41 -10.81 7.53
C PHE A 89 -0.05 -11.18 7.79
N SER A 90 -0.50 -12.36 7.34
CA SER A 90 -1.89 -12.84 7.45
C SER A 90 -2.47 -12.76 8.87
N SER A 91 -1.65 -13.05 9.88
CA SER A 91 -2.03 -13.02 11.31
C SER A 91 -2.04 -11.63 11.96
N ASN A 92 -1.57 -10.59 11.27
CA ASN A 92 -1.49 -9.23 11.79
C ASN A 92 -2.02 -8.22 10.76
N PRO A 93 -3.32 -7.87 10.85
CA PRO A 93 -3.97 -6.87 9.99
C PRO A 93 -3.25 -5.55 9.84
N TRP A 94 -2.67 -5.02 10.92
CA TRP A 94 -1.96 -3.75 10.84
C TRP A 94 -0.65 -3.92 10.06
N ALA A 95 0.14 -4.94 10.37
CA ALA A 95 1.38 -5.21 9.64
C ALA A 95 1.12 -5.51 8.16
N MET A 96 0.04 -6.22 7.83
CA MET A 96 -0.41 -6.44 6.45
C MET A 96 -0.60 -5.11 5.70
N LEU A 97 -1.35 -4.17 6.29
CA LEU A 97 -1.61 -2.88 5.66
C LEU A 97 -0.35 -2.03 5.53
N ILE A 98 0.55 -2.06 6.52
CA ILE A 98 1.86 -1.43 6.41
C ILE A 98 2.68 -2.05 5.28
N ALA A 99 2.70 -3.38 5.15
CA ALA A 99 3.41 -4.06 4.07
C ALA A 99 2.92 -3.61 2.69
N THR A 100 1.61 -3.41 2.51
CA THR A 100 1.06 -2.91 1.23
C THR A 100 1.53 -1.49 0.89
N ILE A 101 1.77 -0.63 1.89
CA ILE A 101 2.38 0.70 1.69
C ILE A 101 3.84 0.56 1.23
N PHE A 102 4.60 -0.35 1.83
CA PHE A 102 5.99 -0.63 1.42
C PHE A 102 6.09 -1.13 -0.02
N LEU A 103 5.12 -1.93 -0.49
CA LEU A 103 5.08 -2.52 -1.83
C LEU A 103 4.58 -1.55 -2.92
N THR A 104 4.11 -0.35 -2.54
CA THR A 104 3.61 0.64 -3.49
C THR A 104 4.72 1.13 -4.43
N LYS A 105 4.76 0.64 -5.68
CA LYS A 105 5.85 0.93 -6.65
C LYS A 105 7.23 0.47 -6.16
N THR A 106 7.30 -0.61 -5.38
CA THR A 106 8.56 -1.21 -4.94
C THR A 106 8.41 -2.72 -4.92
N SER A 107 9.39 -3.45 -5.46
CA SER A 107 9.34 -4.91 -5.47
C SER A 107 9.45 -5.48 -4.05
N GLY A 108 8.83 -6.63 -3.82
CA GLY A 108 8.95 -7.36 -2.55
C GLY A 108 10.42 -7.58 -2.16
N LYS A 109 11.24 -8.03 -3.11
CA LYS A 109 12.70 -8.24 -2.90
C LYS A 109 13.40 -7.01 -2.36
N THR A 110 13.07 -5.81 -2.84
CA THR A 110 13.67 -4.56 -2.37
C THR A 110 13.07 -4.10 -1.05
N ALA A 111 11.76 -4.26 -0.85
CA ALA A 111 11.07 -3.78 0.35
C ALA A 111 11.32 -4.66 1.59
N ARG A 112 11.49 -5.98 1.41
CA ARG A 112 11.52 -6.96 2.50
C ARG A 112 12.58 -6.70 3.58
N PRO A 113 13.85 -6.36 3.26
CA PRO A 113 14.84 -6.02 4.30
C PRO A 113 14.43 -4.79 5.12
N TYR A 114 13.82 -3.79 4.49
CA TYR A 114 13.34 -2.59 5.18
C TYR A 114 12.09 -2.87 6.01
N MET A 115 11.17 -3.73 5.55
CA MET A 115 10.04 -4.18 6.37
C MET A 115 10.55 -4.89 7.64
N LYS A 116 11.54 -5.78 7.51
CA LYS A 116 12.15 -6.46 8.66
C LYS A 116 12.67 -5.46 9.69
N THR A 117 13.53 -4.53 9.27
CA THR A 117 14.05 -3.47 10.17
C THR A 117 12.92 -2.62 10.75
N PHE A 118 11.91 -2.28 9.94
CA PHE A 118 10.78 -1.47 10.39
C PHE A 118 9.99 -2.17 11.51
N PHE A 119 9.68 -3.46 11.37
CA PHE A 119 8.90 -4.19 12.38
C PHE A 119 9.72 -4.59 13.62
N GLU A 120 11.05 -4.68 13.50
CA GLU A 120 11.95 -4.79 14.66
C GLU A 120 11.93 -3.51 15.50
N GLU A 121 11.93 -2.33 14.85
CA GLU A 121 11.90 -1.02 15.53
C GLU A 121 10.49 -0.62 15.99
N TYR A 122 9.47 -0.94 15.19
CA TYR A 122 8.06 -0.57 15.41
C TYR A 122 7.16 -1.82 15.41
N PRO A 123 7.19 -2.64 16.47
CA PRO A 123 6.45 -3.92 16.50
C PRO A 123 4.91 -3.75 16.56
N THR A 124 4.41 -2.56 16.86
CA THR A 124 2.97 -2.26 16.98
C THR A 124 2.70 -0.82 16.49
N PRO A 125 1.46 -0.45 16.09
CA PRO A 125 1.11 0.94 15.78
C PRO A 125 1.40 1.90 16.94
N TYR A 126 1.32 1.46 18.19
CA TYR A 126 1.65 2.33 19.33
C TYR A 126 3.11 2.79 19.33
N HIS A 127 4.04 1.96 18.84
CA HIS A 127 5.43 2.35 18.68
C HIS A 127 5.58 3.38 17.57
N VAL A 128 4.88 3.20 16.44
CA VAL A 128 4.83 4.21 15.35
C VAL A 128 4.28 5.53 15.86
N LEU A 129 3.24 5.50 16.69
CA LEU A 129 2.58 6.70 17.24
C LEU A 129 3.39 7.42 18.32
N ASN A 130 4.39 6.75 18.92
CA ASN A 130 5.33 7.39 19.83
C ASN A 130 6.39 8.22 19.09
N ASP A 131 6.51 8.06 17.77
CA ASP A 131 7.38 8.87 16.93
C ASP A 131 6.59 9.92 16.13
N THR A 132 7.33 10.84 15.51
CA THR A 132 6.80 11.91 14.67
C THR A 132 6.72 11.47 13.21
N PRO A 133 5.74 11.96 12.43
CA PRO A 133 5.68 11.68 11.00
C PRO A 133 6.97 12.02 10.24
N VAL A 134 7.66 13.11 10.64
CA VAL A 134 8.91 13.55 10.00
C VAL A 134 10.07 12.59 10.27
N SER A 135 10.14 11.99 11.46
CA SER A 135 11.13 10.97 11.78
C SER A 135 10.90 9.70 10.98
N LEU A 136 9.65 9.22 10.94
CA LEU A 136 9.26 8.07 10.12
C LEU A 136 9.51 8.29 8.64
N GLU A 137 9.30 9.51 8.13
CA GLU A 137 9.66 9.85 6.75
C GLU A 137 11.14 9.59 6.46
N ARG A 138 12.06 9.90 7.40
CA ARG A 138 13.51 9.68 7.20
C ARG A 138 13.88 8.21 7.06
N PHE A 139 13.10 7.30 7.67
CA PHE A 139 13.28 5.86 7.47
C PHE A 139 13.24 5.47 5.98
N PHE A 140 12.43 6.18 5.18
CA PHE A 140 12.23 5.91 3.77
C PHE A 140 13.21 6.65 2.84
N ASP A 141 14.20 7.36 3.36
CA ASP A 141 15.14 8.13 2.53
C ASP A 141 15.90 7.24 1.53
N ASN A 142 16.26 6.01 1.94
CA ASN A 142 17.00 5.06 1.09
C ASN A 142 16.10 4.12 0.27
N LEU A 143 14.81 4.00 0.63
CA LEU A 143 13.84 3.18 -0.11
C LEU A 143 13.07 3.99 -1.17
N GLY A 144 12.99 5.31 -0.98
CA GLY A 144 12.21 6.22 -1.80
C GLY A 144 10.76 6.38 -1.33
N LEU A 145 10.05 7.29 -1.99
CA LEU A 145 8.68 7.69 -1.63
C LEU A 145 8.54 8.08 -0.15
N ARG A 146 9.42 8.98 0.31
CA ARG A 146 9.53 9.47 1.69
C ARG A 146 8.20 9.68 2.43
N LYS A 147 7.18 10.21 1.73
CA LYS A 147 5.79 10.42 2.22
C LYS A 147 5.13 9.17 2.83
N ARG A 148 5.63 7.96 2.54
CA ARG A 148 5.19 6.71 3.18
C ARG A 148 5.26 6.78 4.70
N GLY A 149 6.31 7.39 5.27
CA GLY A 149 6.43 7.52 6.73
C GLY A 149 5.24 8.27 7.34
N HIS A 150 4.84 9.37 6.72
CA HIS A 150 3.65 10.12 7.13
C HIS A 150 2.36 9.30 6.95
N MET A 151 2.22 8.58 5.83
CA MET A 151 1.06 7.71 5.58
C MET A 151 0.95 6.61 6.63
N ILE A 152 2.06 5.96 6.98
CA ILE A 152 2.15 4.91 7.99
C ILE A 152 1.75 5.42 9.37
N TRP A 153 2.23 6.61 9.75
CA TRP A 153 1.84 7.24 11.01
C TRP A 153 0.32 7.48 11.06
N LYS A 154 -0.23 8.09 10.00
CA LYS A 154 -1.66 8.42 9.93
C LYS A 154 -2.54 7.18 9.84
N LEU A 155 -2.12 6.16 9.08
CA LEU A 155 -2.77 4.85 9.05
C LEU A 155 -2.79 4.25 10.44
N SER A 156 -1.65 4.18 11.13
CA SER A 156 -1.54 3.60 12.46
C SER A 156 -2.45 4.32 13.46
N TYR A 157 -2.55 5.64 13.37
CA TYR A 157 -3.49 6.43 14.17
C TYR A 157 -4.93 6.06 13.88
N GLN A 158 -5.34 6.03 12.61
CA GLN A 158 -6.71 5.70 12.22
C GLN A 158 -7.06 4.25 12.52
N PHE A 159 -6.09 3.34 12.39
CA PHE A 159 -6.25 1.91 12.65
C PHE A 159 -6.72 1.69 14.08
N VAL A 160 -6.09 2.35 15.06
CA VAL A 160 -6.44 2.20 16.48
C VAL A 160 -7.60 3.12 16.88
N SER A 161 -7.67 4.35 16.40
CA SER A 161 -8.59 5.36 16.96
C SER A 161 -9.93 5.48 16.24
N SER A 162 -10.03 5.09 14.97
CA SER A 162 -11.22 5.28 14.14
C SER A 162 -12.12 4.06 14.12
N LYS A 163 -13.40 4.27 13.80
CA LYS A 163 -14.34 3.20 13.43
C LYS A 163 -14.31 3.03 11.91
N TRP A 164 -13.32 2.31 11.40
CA TRP A 164 -13.24 1.98 9.98
C TRP A 164 -13.95 0.65 9.71
N ARG A 165 -14.52 0.49 8.52
CA ARG A 165 -15.24 -0.74 8.12
C ARG A 165 -14.49 -1.50 7.03
N ARG A 166 -13.81 -0.77 6.16
CA ARG A 166 -12.97 -1.31 5.10
C ARG A 166 -11.54 -0.82 5.29
N ALA A 167 -10.56 -1.62 4.91
CA ALA A 167 -9.17 -1.22 5.01
C ALA A 167 -8.89 0.04 4.18
N SER A 168 -9.57 0.19 3.04
CA SER A 168 -9.55 1.37 2.18
C SER A 168 -10.09 2.67 2.81
N ASP A 169 -10.74 2.59 3.98
CA ASP A 169 -11.08 3.80 4.76
C ASP A 169 -9.84 4.39 5.47
N LEU A 170 -8.74 3.63 5.56
CA LEU A 170 -7.49 4.02 6.18
C LEU A 170 -6.55 4.74 5.21
N CYS A 171 -5.78 5.69 5.73
CA CYS A 171 -4.88 6.53 4.95
C CYS A 171 -3.84 5.68 4.20
N GLY A 172 -3.78 5.86 2.89
CA GLY A 172 -2.78 5.20 2.05
C GLY A 172 -3.14 3.80 1.58
N ILE A 173 -4.32 3.30 1.95
CA ILE A 173 -4.81 2.00 1.49
C ILE A 173 -5.72 2.19 0.28
N GLY A 174 -5.25 1.69 -0.87
CA GLY A 174 -6.04 1.59 -2.10
C GLY A 174 -6.62 0.18 -2.31
N LYS A 175 -7.13 -0.08 -3.52
CA LYS A 175 -7.71 -1.39 -3.89
C LYS A 175 -6.78 -2.57 -3.60
N TYR A 176 -5.50 -2.45 -3.94
CA TYR A 176 -4.53 -3.51 -3.67
C TYR A 176 -4.45 -3.88 -2.17
N GLY A 177 -4.32 -2.89 -1.28
CA GLY A 177 -4.24 -3.15 0.16
C GLY A 177 -5.57 -3.65 0.75
N GLU A 178 -6.71 -3.19 0.23
CA GLU A 178 -8.03 -3.74 0.57
C GLU A 178 -8.14 -5.21 0.18
N ASP A 179 -7.79 -5.55 -1.06
CA ASP A 179 -7.85 -6.93 -1.57
C ASP A 179 -6.91 -7.83 -0.77
N ALA A 180 -5.67 -7.40 -0.49
CA ALA A 180 -4.72 -8.14 0.34
C ALA A 180 -5.27 -8.40 1.76
N TYR A 181 -5.82 -7.37 2.41
CA TYR A 181 -6.44 -7.51 3.73
C TYR A 181 -7.60 -8.51 3.72
N ARG A 182 -8.50 -8.42 2.73
CA ARG A 182 -9.62 -9.35 2.60
C ARG A 182 -9.17 -10.78 2.37
N ILE A 183 -8.18 -11.01 1.51
CA ILE A 183 -7.65 -12.36 1.23
C ILE A 183 -6.99 -12.93 2.48
N PHE A 184 -6.01 -12.23 3.03
CA PHE A 184 -5.09 -12.83 3.98
C PHE A 184 -5.51 -12.68 5.44
N CYS A 185 -6.22 -11.61 5.78
CA CYS A 185 -6.68 -11.39 7.16
C CYS A 185 -8.12 -11.84 7.38
N LEU A 186 -8.98 -11.77 6.35
CA LEU A 186 -10.38 -12.21 6.43
C LEU A 186 -10.65 -13.56 5.75
N GLY A 187 -9.71 -14.06 4.93
CA GLY A 187 -9.85 -15.33 4.22
C GLY A 187 -10.89 -15.30 3.10
N HIS A 188 -11.14 -14.14 2.49
CA HIS A 188 -12.09 -14.01 1.40
C HIS A 188 -11.51 -14.62 0.12
N THR A 189 -12.21 -15.58 -0.44
CA THR A 189 -11.82 -16.28 -1.68
C THR A 189 -12.73 -15.94 -2.86
N ASP A 190 -13.70 -15.05 -2.67
CA ASP A 190 -14.72 -14.65 -3.64
C ASP A 190 -14.35 -13.35 -4.40
N ILE A 191 -13.15 -12.82 -4.19
CA ILE A 191 -12.71 -11.57 -4.82
C ILE A 191 -11.89 -11.79 -6.11
N ASP A 192 -11.94 -10.81 -7.00
CA ASP A 192 -11.12 -10.75 -8.23
C ASP A 192 -10.15 -9.55 -8.14
N PRO A 193 -8.91 -9.76 -7.65
CA PRO A 193 -7.94 -8.70 -7.48
C PRO A 193 -7.30 -8.32 -8.82
N ASN A 194 -7.00 -7.03 -9.00
CA ASN A 194 -6.23 -6.57 -10.17
C ASN A 194 -4.74 -6.88 -10.05
N ASP A 195 -4.25 -7.11 -8.83
CA ASP A 195 -2.85 -7.42 -8.58
C ASP A 195 -2.54 -8.86 -8.97
N ARG A 196 -1.46 -9.03 -9.75
CA ARG A 196 -1.06 -10.32 -10.31
C ARG A 196 -0.69 -11.33 -9.24
N TYR A 197 -0.06 -10.91 -8.14
CA TYR A 197 0.39 -11.80 -7.07
C TYR A 197 -0.78 -12.25 -6.21
N LEU A 198 -1.69 -11.34 -5.88
CA LEU A 198 -2.94 -11.70 -5.18
C LEU A 198 -3.78 -12.67 -6.01
N LYS A 199 -3.86 -12.47 -7.33
CA LYS A 199 -4.56 -13.38 -8.24
C LYS A 199 -3.91 -14.76 -8.28
N LEU A 200 -2.59 -14.82 -8.41
CA LEU A 200 -1.83 -16.07 -8.41
C LEU A 200 -2.05 -16.86 -7.12
N TYR A 201 -2.02 -16.19 -5.96
CA TYR A 201 -2.30 -16.81 -4.67
C TYR A 201 -3.73 -17.37 -4.60
N LEU A 202 -4.73 -16.59 -5.01
CA LEU A 202 -6.14 -17.03 -4.98
C LEU A 202 -6.42 -18.19 -5.95
N ASP A 203 -5.86 -18.14 -7.15
CA ASP A 203 -6.01 -19.23 -8.13
C ASP A 203 -5.44 -20.53 -7.57
N TRP A 204 -4.26 -20.47 -6.95
CA TRP A 204 -3.67 -21.61 -6.23
C TRP A 204 -4.56 -22.06 -5.06
N LEU A 205 -4.97 -21.15 -4.19
CA LEU A 205 -5.78 -21.44 -3.00
C LEU A 205 -7.07 -22.16 -3.37
N ARG A 206 -7.76 -21.70 -4.42
CA ARG A 206 -9.04 -22.26 -4.89
C ARG A 206 -8.89 -23.65 -5.54
N SER A 207 -7.75 -23.93 -6.18
CA SER A 207 -7.58 -25.13 -7.01
C SER A 207 -6.73 -26.22 -6.37
N HIS A 208 -5.94 -25.89 -5.34
CA HIS A 208 -4.96 -26.80 -4.74
C HIS A 208 -5.10 -26.95 -3.22
N THR A 209 -6.15 -26.39 -2.60
CA THR A 209 -6.38 -26.52 -1.15
C THR A 209 -7.85 -26.80 -0.83
N GLU A 210 -8.10 -27.46 0.29
CA GLU A 210 -9.44 -27.70 0.86
C GLU A 210 -9.94 -26.49 1.69
N PHE A 211 -9.23 -25.36 1.66
CA PHE A 211 -9.52 -24.18 2.48
C PHE A 211 -10.96 -23.68 2.33
N MET A 212 -11.53 -23.80 1.13
CA MET A 212 -12.92 -23.40 0.85
C MET A 212 -13.95 -24.30 1.55
N GLU A 213 -13.62 -25.57 1.79
CA GLU A 213 -14.49 -26.55 2.45
C GLU A 213 -14.52 -26.33 3.97
N GLU A 214 -13.39 -25.87 4.55
CA GLU A 214 -13.22 -25.68 5.99
C GLU A 214 -13.63 -24.28 6.49
N SER A 215 -13.52 -23.24 5.65
CA SER A 215 -13.57 -21.83 6.08
C SER A 215 -14.77 -21.03 5.53
N GLY A 216 -15.81 -21.72 5.05
CA GLY A 216 -17.00 -21.16 4.42
C GLY A 216 -17.62 -20.00 5.19
N GLN A 217 -17.45 -18.79 4.63
CA GLN A 217 -18.05 -17.50 4.97
C GLN A 217 -18.50 -17.28 6.43
N VAL A 218 -17.76 -16.42 7.12
CA VAL A 218 -18.41 -15.50 8.06
C VAL A 218 -17.85 -14.11 7.75
N ASP A 219 -18.67 -13.29 7.09
CA ASP A 219 -18.61 -11.82 7.13
C ASP A 219 -18.82 -11.36 8.57
N SER A 220 -17.96 -11.81 9.49
CA SER A 220 -17.87 -11.16 10.77
C SER A 220 -17.30 -9.80 10.41
N GLU A 221 -18.15 -8.78 10.46
CA GLU A 221 -17.72 -7.41 10.69
C GLU A 221 -16.80 -7.46 11.92
N CYS A 222 -15.52 -7.77 11.69
CA CYS A 222 -14.53 -7.92 12.73
C CYS A 222 -14.22 -6.51 13.19
N VAL A 223 -15.08 -6.02 14.08
CA VAL A 223 -14.82 -4.82 14.84
C VAL A 223 -13.54 -5.10 15.60
N ILE A 224 -12.50 -4.31 15.33
CA ILE A 224 -11.28 -4.31 16.13
C ILE A 224 -11.68 -3.80 17.51
N GLU A 225 -12.06 -4.73 18.39
CA GLU A 225 -12.23 -4.46 19.80
C GLU A 225 -10.85 -4.50 20.43
N ASP A 226 -10.15 -3.37 20.46
CA ASP A 226 -8.85 -3.28 21.14
C ASP A 226 -9.07 -3.06 22.66
N PRO A 227 -8.69 -4.01 23.54
CA PRO A 227 -8.84 -3.87 24.98
C PRO A 227 -7.95 -2.76 25.56
N ILE A 228 -6.81 -2.52 24.92
CA ILE A 228 -5.80 -1.52 25.32
C ILE A 228 -6.23 -0.13 24.84
N LEU A 229 -7.04 -0.02 23.78
CA LEU A 229 -7.63 1.25 23.36
C LEU A 229 -8.47 1.90 24.46
N LYS A 230 -9.15 1.09 25.28
CA LYS A 230 -9.87 1.58 26.45
C LYS A 230 -8.91 2.24 27.44
N TYR A 231 -7.73 1.66 27.64
CA TYR A 231 -6.68 2.20 28.49
C TYR A 231 -6.07 3.48 27.90
N TYR A 232 -5.64 3.47 26.64
CA TYR A 232 -5.06 4.66 25.99
C TYR A 232 -6.06 5.80 25.76
N ARG A 233 -7.35 5.53 25.51
CA ARG A 233 -8.38 6.60 25.48
C ARG A 233 -8.51 7.33 26.81
N ILE A 234 -8.26 6.64 27.93
CA ILE A 234 -8.23 7.28 29.26
C ILE A 234 -6.97 8.14 29.37
N THR A 235 -5.80 7.58 29.04
CA THR A 235 -4.51 8.26 29.22
C THR A 235 -4.26 9.42 28.24
N LEU A 236 -4.73 9.33 26.99
CA LEU A 236 -4.54 10.37 25.97
C LEU A 236 -5.58 11.50 26.01
N ARG A 237 -6.70 11.32 26.73
CA ARG A 237 -7.64 12.42 27.02
C ARG A 237 -7.02 13.44 27.98
N ASP A 238 -6.15 13.01 28.89
CA ASP A 238 -5.52 13.90 29.87
C ASP A 238 -4.42 14.79 29.26
N VAL A 239 -3.79 14.37 28.16
CA VAL A 239 -2.72 15.15 27.50
C VAL A 239 -3.30 16.36 26.74
N ASN A 240 -4.51 16.25 26.20
CA ASN A 240 -5.19 17.37 25.51
C ASN A 240 -5.74 18.44 26.45
N SER A 241 -5.75 18.22 27.77
CA SER A 241 -6.12 19.24 28.76
C SER A 241 -4.94 20.15 29.15
N ILE A 242 -3.73 19.87 28.69
CA ILE A 242 -2.51 20.61 29.09
C ILE A 242 -2.08 21.65 28.03
N PHE A 243 -2.53 21.52 26.78
CA PHE A 243 -2.15 22.44 25.68
C PHE A 243 -3.22 23.49 25.31
N LEU A 244 -4.29 23.62 26.10
CA LEU A 244 -5.30 24.68 25.97
C LEU A 244 -5.43 25.51 27.26
N LYS A 245 -4.30 26.05 27.73
CA LYS A 245 -4.25 27.16 28.68
C LYS A 245 -3.33 28.25 28.16
#